data_AF-A0A822AAZ2-F1
#
_entry.id   AF-A0A822AAZ2-F1
#
_cell.length_a   1.000
_cell.length_b   1.000
_cell.length_c   1.000
_cell.angle_alpha   90.00
_cell.angle_beta   90.00
_cell.angle_gamma   90.00
#
_symmetry.space_group_name_H-M   'P 1'
#
loop_
_entity.id
_entity.type
_entity.pdbx_description
1 polymer ?
#
loop_
_entity_poly.entity_id
_entity_poly.type
_entity_poly.pdbx_seq_one_letter_code
_entity_poly.pdbx_strand_id
1 'polypeptide(L)'
;MLKAQQIQTDYSDTAQCPCAKISIPLDRFINIQPTFHQICSSVFVTDEWRNELTANLSNMSYYVQIGDYRAFISAHLQFVSGLCQQSIVQVNDAVRSFMSTSLVTGQLLSQTTFYTRLENLLSRARTNAPTIFVRAFQLARDINHGNGLMSVYGSNFEFVTRRNPPAVVSTLLIQSKIYNETTNCLCAQGSKCLNPAMFTSPTHVEIKGLHIGCLPSESLLTSTFECFYDSNCIDLIRNHMFGNVSF
;
A
#
# COMPACT_ATOMS: atom_id res chain seq x y z
N MET A 1 -17.01 -29.46 -30.48
CA MET A 1 -16.04 -29.89 -29.45
C MET A 1 -15.98 -31.41 -29.30
N LEU A 2 -17.11 -32.13 -29.20
CA LEU A 2 -17.14 -33.59 -28.94
C LEU A 2 -16.37 -34.49 -29.94
N LYS A 3 -16.42 -34.23 -31.26
CA LYS A 3 -15.74 -35.09 -32.26
C LYS A 3 -14.21 -35.01 -32.25
N ALA A 4 -13.64 -33.85 -31.93
CA ALA A 4 -12.19 -33.65 -31.97
C ALA A 4 -11.49 -34.26 -30.74
N GLN A 5 -12.16 -34.24 -29.58
CA GLN A 5 -11.67 -34.93 -28.39
C GLN A 5 -11.64 -36.44 -28.57
N GLN A 6 -12.69 -37.05 -29.16
CA GLN A 6 -12.74 -38.48 -29.46
C GLN A 6 -11.57 -38.93 -30.36
N ILE A 7 -11.30 -38.21 -31.45
CA ILE A 7 -10.19 -38.52 -32.36
C ILE A 7 -8.82 -38.46 -31.67
N GLN A 8 -8.65 -37.56 -30.69
CA GLN A 8 -7.39 -37.44 -29.97
C GLN A 8 -7.20 -38.52 -28.89
N THR A 9 -8.29 -39.08 -28.34
CA THR A 9 -8.26 -40.30 -27.53
C THR A 9 -8.01 -41.56 -28.35
N ASP A 10 -8.58 -41.65 -29.54
CA ASP A 10 -8.55 -42.87 -30.37
C ASP A 10 -7.24 -43.00 -31.19
N TYR A 11 -6.53 -41.89 -31.44
CA TYR A 11 -5.35 -41.84 -32.31
C TYR A 11 -4.21 -40.98 -31.73
N SER A 12 -4.01 -41.02 -30.40
CA SER A 12 -3.10 -40.12 -29.64
C SER A 12 -1.70 -39.92 -30.24
N ASP A 13 -1.19 -40.93 -30.95
CA ASP A 13 0.18 -40.95 -31.47
C ASP A 13 0.27 -40.72 -32.99
N THR A 14 -0.85 -40.65 -33.72
CA THR A 14 -0.86 -40.54 -35.22
C THR A 14 -1.76 -39.45 -35.79
N ALA A 15 -2.77 -38.97 -35.08
CA ALA A 15 -3.68 -37.93 -35.58
C ALA A 15 -3.28 -36.53 -35.10
N GLN A 16 -2.38 -35.87 -35.83
CA GLN A 16 -2.13 -34.44 -35.61
C GLN A 16 -3.22 -33.63 -36.29
N CYS A 17 -4.10 -33.03 -35.48
CA CYS A 17 -5.15 -32.14 -35.97
C CYS A 17 -4.57 -30.71 -36.11
N PRO A 18 -4.29 -30.22 -37.33
CA PRO A 18 -3.82 -28.86 -37.51
C PRO A 18 -4.91 -27.85 -37.14
N CYS A 19 -4.53 -26.75 -36.51
CA CYS A 19 -5.44 -25.68 -36.18
C CYS A 19 -5.71 -24.79 -37.40
N ALA A 20 -6.97 -24.53 -37.72
CA ALA A 20 -7.34 -23.52 -38.73
C ALA A 20 -6.96 -22.09 -38.29
N LYS A 21 -6.96 -21.83 -36.98
CA LYS A 21 -6.48 -20.57 -36.38
C LYS A 21 -5.41 -20.88 -35.36
N ILE A 22 -4.17 -20.48 -35.64
CA ILE A 22 -3.02 -20.80 -34.80
C ILE A 22 -2.84 -19.86 -33.60
N SER A 23 -3.57 -18.75 -33.55
CA SER A 23 -3.45 -17.73 -32.50
C SER A 23 -4.84 -17.36 -32.00
N ILE A 24 -5.12 -17.63 -30.73
CA ILE A 24 -6.41 -17.34 -30.10
C ILE A 24 -6.17 -16.53 -28.83
N PRO A 25 -6.76 -15.32 -28.69
CA PRO A 25 -6.65 -14.55 -27.46
C PRO A 25 -7.15 -15.31 -26.24
N LEU A 26 -6.49 -15.13 -25.09
CA LEU A 26 -6.83 -15.81 -23.84
C LEU A 26 -8.20 -15.39 -23.29
N ASP A 27 -8.69 -14.21 -23.66
CA ASP A 27 -10.03 -13.72 -23.31
C ASP A 27 -11.19 -14.61 -23.78
N ARG A 28 -10.94 -15.51 -24.73
CA ARG A 28 -11.92 -16.50 -25.21
C ARG A 28 -12.08 -17.68 -24.26
N PHE A 29 -11.13 -17.90 -23.35
CA PHE A 29 -11.07 -19.09 -22.51
C PHE A 29 -11.19 -18.79 -21.02
N ILE A 30 -10.87 -17.58 -20.59
CA ILE A 30 -10.72 -17.22 -19.17
C ILE A 30 -11.51 -15.94 -18.91
N ASN A 31 -11.96 -15.76 -17.68
CA ASN A 31 -12.42 -14.48 -17.16
C ASN A 31 -11.74 -14.25 -15.80
N ILE A 32 -11.14 -13.08 -15.60
CA ILE A 32 -10.44 -12.73 -14.35
C ILE A 32 -11.13 -11.53 -13.73
N GLN A 33 -11.55 -11.68 -12.48
CA GLN A 33 -12.12 -10.61 -11.67
C GLN A 33 -11.26 -10.42 -10.41
N PRO A 34 -10.41 -9.38 -10.38
CA PRO A 34 -9.60 -9.07 -9.20
C PRO A 34 -10.47 -8.71 -8.00
N THR A 35 -10.06 -9.16 -6.82
CA THR A 35 -10.57 -8.68 -5.54
C THR A 35 -9.49 -7.84 -4.87
N PHE A 36 -9.86 -6.64 -4.43
CA PHE A 36 -8.95 -5.72 -3.75
C PHE A 36 -9.19 -5.74 -2.24
N HIS A 37 -8.21 -5.26 -1.49
CA HIS A 37 -8.31 -5.16 -0.04
C HIS A 37 -9.49 -4.26 0.36
N GLN A 38 -10.26 -4.64 1.39
CA GLN A 38 -11.50 -3.96 1.79
C GLN A 38 -11.29 -2.47 2.10
N ILE A 39 -10.12 -2.09 2.62
CA ILE A 39 -9.76 -0.69 2.88
C ILE A 39 -9.81 0.18 1.62
N CYS A 40 -9.55 -0.37 0.43
CA CYS A 40 -9.53 0.36 -0.83
C CYS A 40 -10.92 0.74 -1.35
N SER A 41 -11.97 0.20 -0.74
CA SER A 41 -13.37 0.58 -0.98
C SER A 41 -14.02 1.22 0.25
N SER A 42 -13.23 1.54 1.28
CA SER A 42 -13.73 2.12 2.53
C SER A 42 -13.71 3.64 2.50
N VAL A 43 -14.38 4.28 3.47
CA VAL A 43 -14.36 5.73 3.64
C VAL A 43 -12.95 6.29 3.88
N PHE A 44 -12.00 5.47 4.38
CA PHE A 44 -10.64 5.87 4.73
C PHE A 44 -9.78 6.30 3.54
N VAL A 45 -10.13 5.88 2.32
CA VAL A 45 -9.43 6.28 1.09
C VAL A 45 -10.14 7.43 0.34
N THR A 46 -11.27 7.90 0.86
CA THR A 46 -12.04 8.99 0.25
C THR A 46 -11.49 10.36 0.64
N ASP A 47 -11.79 11.37 -0.17
CA ASP A 47 -11.39 12.76 0.11
C ASP A 47 -12.18 13.34 1.28
N GLU A 48 -13.42 12.92 1.47
CA GLU A 48 -14.32 13.37 2.54
C GLU A 48 -13.69 13.16 3.92
N TRP A 49 -13.34 11.91 4.25
CA TRP A 49 -12.72 11.59 5.54
C TRP A 49 -11.39 12.31 5.76
N ARG A 50 -10.58 12.49 4.70
CA ARG A 50 -9.31 13.22 4.82
C ARG A 50 -9.54 14.71 5.08
N ASN A 51 -10.53 15.32 4.43
CA ASN A 51 -10.88 16.72 4.60
C ASN A 51 -11.43 16.97 6.01
N GLU A 52 -12.25 16.06 6.54
CA GLU A 52 -12.71 16.11 7.93
C GLU A 52 -11.54 16.12 8.91
N LEU A 53 -10.56 15.23 8.74
CA LEU A 53 -9.38 15.17 9.59
C LEU A 53 -8.51 16.42 9.48
N THR A 54 -8.31 16.96 8.27
CA THR A 54 -7.44 18.14 8.06
C THR A 54 -8.07 19.45 8.56
N ALA A 55 -9.38 19.64 8.39
CA ALA A 55 -10.07 20.84 8.87
C ALA A 55 -9.97 21.02 10.41
N ASN A 56 -9.79 19.92 11.14
CA ASN A 56 -9.69 19.95 12.60
C ASN A 56 -8.26 20.08 13.12
N LEU A 57 -7.24 19.77 12.29
CA LEU A 57 -5.84 20.04 12.63
C LEU A 57 -5.56 21.54 12.78
N SER A 58 -6.30 22.40 12.08
CA SER A 58 -6.20 23.88 12.24
C SER A 58 -6.60 24.38 13.63
N ASN A 59 -7.44 23.63 14.35
CA ASN A 59 -7.83 23.93 15.74
C ASN A 59 -6.89 23.26 16.76
N MET A 60 -5.96 22.43 16.30
CA MET A 60 -5.02 21.76 17.16
C MET A 60 -3.93 22.77 17.55
N SER A 61 -3.95 23.14 18.82
CA SER A 61 -2.90 23.92 19.48
C SER A 61 -1.51 23.54 18.96
N TYR A 62 -0.68 24.56 18.72
CA TYR A 62 0.74 24.49 18.34
C TYR A 62 1.59 23.47 19.14
N TYR A 63 1.08 22.99 20.28
CA TYR A 63 1.69 21.99 21.15
C TYR A 63 1.26 20.54 20.88
N VAL A 64 0.91 20.16 19.64
CA VAL A 64 0.81 18.74 19.29
C VAL A 64 2.15 18.10 19.66
N GLN A 65 2.12 17.25 20.69
CA GLN A 65 3.36 16.70 21.22
C GLN A 65 4.02 15.87 20.13
N ILE A 66 5.35 15.91 20.12
CA ILE A 66 6.17 15.06 19.28
C ILE A 66 5.71 13.61 19.47
N GLY A 67 5.25 12.96 18.40
CA GLY A 67 4.79 11.56 18.43
C GLY A 67 3.27 11.38 18.56
N ASP A 68 2.47 12.45 18.63
CA ASP A 68 1.01 12.32 18.61
C ASP A 68 0.49 11.91 17.23
N TYR A 69 -0.31 10.83 17.18
CA TYR A 69 -0.84 10.24 15.95
C TYR A 69 -1.69 11.20 15.12
N ARG A 70 -2.28 12.22 15.73
CA ARG A 70 -3.14 13.21 15.04
C ARG A 70 -2.36 13.96 13.96
N ALA A 71 -1.06 14.18 14.17
CA ALA A 71 -0.18 14.76 13.15
C ALA A 71 0.10 13.83 11.96
N PHE A 72 -0.05 12.51 12.13
CA PHE A 72 0.36 11.49 11.16
C PHE A 72 -0.80 10.80 10.44
N ILE A 73 -1.99 10.77 11.04
CA ILE A 73 -3.13 10.01 10.49
C ILE A 73 -3.49 10.45 9.06
N SER A 74 -3.45 11.75 8.77
CA SER A 74 -3.70 12.29 7.43
C SER A 74 -2.68 11.76 6.41
N ALA A 75 -1.40 11.72 6.79
CA ALA A 75 -0.32 11.18 5.95
C ALA A 75 -0.55 9.69 5.65
N HIS A 76 -0.92 8.94 6.68
CA HIS A 76 -1.18 7.51 6.56
C HIS A 76 -2.35 7.23 5.61
N LEU A 77 -3.46 7.94 5.76
CA LEU A 77 -4.64 7.75 4.91
C LEU A 77 -4.40 8.18 3.46
N GLN A 78 -3.69 9.30 3.25
CA GLN A 78 -3.23 9.69 1.90
C GLN A 78 -2.38 8.60 1.26
N PHE A 79 -1.47 8.00 2.04
CA PHE A 79 -0.60 6.95 1.54
C PHE A 79 -1.37 5.67 1.22
N VAL A 80 -2.29 5.24 2.10
CA VAL A 80 -3.17 4.09 1.85
C VAL A 80 -4.02 4.31 0.60
N SER A 81 -4.58 5.52 0.43
CA SER A 81 -5.32 5.88 -0.79
C SER A 81 -4.45 5.77 -2.04
N GLY A 82 -3.22 6.29 -1.99
CA GLY A 82 -2.26 6.17 -3.09
C GLY A 82 -1.91 4.71 -3.40
N LEU A 83 -1.63 3.90 -2.38
CA LEU A 83 -1.36 2.47 -2.55
C LEU A 83 -2.54 1.73 -3.17
N CYS A 84 -3.76 2.01 -2.72
CA CYS A 84 -4.99 1.44 -3.27
C CYS A 84 -5.16 1.80 -4.75
N GLN A 85 -5.04 3.09 -5.08
CA GLN A 85 -5.13 3.57 -6.47
C GLN A 85 -4.10 2.87 -7.36
N GLN A 86 -2.83 2.85 -6.94
CA GLN A 86 -1.75 2.23 -7.72
C GLN A 86 -1.92 0.72 -7.84
N SER A 87 -2.35 0.04 -6.77
CA SER A 87 -2.60 -1.40 -6.80
C SER A 87 -3.74 -1.76 -7.75
N ILE A 88 -4.83 -0.99 -7.73
CA ILE A 88 -5.98 -1.19 -8.63
C ILE A 88 -5.57 -1.02 -10.08
N VAL A 89 -4.88 0.07 -10.42
CA VAL A 89 -4.40 0.34 -11.78
C VAL A 89 -3.46 -0.77 -12.23
N GLN A 90 -2.43 -1.09 -11.44
CA GLN A 90 -1.42 -2.08 -11.81
C GLN A 90 -2.02 -3.48 -12.03
N VAL A 91 -2.93 -3.92 -11.17
CA VAL A 91 -3.57 -5.23 -11.32
C VAL A 91 -4.50 -5.26 -12.53
N ASN A 92 -5.30 -4.22 -12.74
CA ASN A 92 -6.17 -4.13 -13.92
C ASN A 92 -5.36 -4.09 -15.23
N ASP A 93 -4.23 -3.40 -15.25
CA ASP A 93 -3.32 -3.35 -16.40
C ASP A 93 -2.70 -4.71 -16.68
N ALA A 94 -2.27 -5.41 -15.63
CA ALA A 94 -1.76 -6.77 -15.75
C ALA A 94 -2.83 -7.75 -16.26
N VAL A 95 -4.07 -7.63 -15.79
CA VAL A 95 -5.19 -8.44 -16.28
C VAL A 95 -5.48 -8.11 -17.75
N ARG A 96 -5.58 -6.84 -18.14
CA ARG A 96 -5.79 -6.44 -19.54
C ARG A 96 -4.68 -6.97 -20.45
N SER A 97 -3.42 -6.83 -20.03
CA SER A 97 -2.27 -7.35 -20.77
C SER A 97 -2.32 -8.87 -20.92
N PHE A 98 -2.62 -9.59 -19.83
CA PHE A 98 -2.77 -11.05 -19.86
C PHE A 98 -3.89 -11.49 -20.80
N MET A 99 -5.06 -10.86 -20.72
CA MET A 99 -6.22 -11.18 -21.56
C MET A 99 -5.98 -10.92 -23.04
N SER A 100 -5.14 -9.92 -23.37
CA SER A 100 -4.69 -9.64 -24.74
C SER A 100 -3.63 -10.62 -25.27
N THR A 101 -3.04 -11.44 -24.40
CA THR A 101 -2.06 -12.46 -24.81
C THR A 101 -2.76 -13.54 -25.61
N SER A 102 -2.12 -14.02 -26.68
CA SER A 102 -2.67 -15.09 -27.50
C SER A 102 -1.99 -16.43 -27.20
N LEU A 103 -2.81 -17.48 -27.10
CA LEU A 103 -2.33 -18.86 -27.12
C LEU A 103 -1.99 -19.23 -28.56
N VAL A 104 -0.70 -19.51 -28.81
CA VAL A 104 -0.21 -19.90 -30.13
C VAL A 104 0.01 -21.40 -30.20
N THR A 105 -0.69 -22.08 -31.10
CA THR A 105 -0.53 -23.51 -31.36
C THR A 105 -0.88 -23.87 -32.80
N GLY A 106 0.01 -24.58 -33.48
CA GLY A 106 -0.24 -25.11 -34.83
C GLY A 106 -1.15 -26.34 -34.85
N GLN A 107 -1.35 -26.97 -33.69
CA GLN A 107 -2.05 -28.24 -33.54
C GLN A 107 -2.98 -28.23 -32.34
N LEU A 108 -3.98 -29.11 -32.38
CA LEU A 108 -4.90 -29.29 -31.27
C LEU A 108 -4.15 -29.80 -30.03
N LEU A 109 -4.20 -29.01 -28.97
CA LEU A 109 -3.61 -29.37 -27.68
C LEU A 109 -4.50 -30.38 -26.96
N SER A 110 -3.88 -31.36 -26.30
CA SER A 110 -4.59 -32.16 -25.30
C SER A 110 -5.11 -31.24 -24.17
N GLN A 111 -6.19 -31.66 -23.53
CA GLN A 111 -6.76 -30.93 -22.39
C GLN A 111 -5.71 -30.66 -21.30
N THR A 112 -4.93 -31.67 -20.94
CA THR A 112 -3.86 -31.56 -19.94
C THR A 112 -2.81 -30.53 -20.37
N THR A 113 -2.32 -30.61 -21.61
CA THR A 113 -1.33 -29.66 -22.12
C THR A 113 -1.86 -28.23 -22.16
N PHE A 114 -3.13 -28.05 -22.54
CA PHE A 114 -3.80 -26.74 -22.52
C PHE A 114 -3.82 -26.16 -21.10
N TYR A 115 -4.33 -26.90 -20.11
CA TYR A 115 -4.40 -26.42 -18.73
C TYR A 115 -3.01 -26.15 -18.13
N THR A 116 -2.03 -27.04 -18.35
CA THR A 116 -0.66 -26.80 -17.88
C THR A 116 -0.06 -25.53 -18.47
N ARG A 117 -0.25 -25.27 -19.77
CA ARG A 117 0.22 -24.02 -20.39
C ARG A 117 -0.50 -22.80 -19.81
N LEU A 118 -1.81 -22.92 -19.58
CA LEU A 118 -2.63 -21.85 -19.02
C LEU A 118 -2.18 -21.46 -17.61
N GLU A 119 -2.02 -22.45 -16.73
CA GLU A 119 -1.57 -22.23 -15.35
C GLU A 119 -0.17 -21.62 -15.30
N ASN A 120 0.73 -22.04 -16.19
CA ASN A 120 2.06 -21.45 -16.29
C ASN A 120 2.02 -19.95 -16.68
N LEU A 121 1.13 -19.57 -17.61
CA LEU A 121 0.95 -18.17 -17.99
C LEU A 121 0.30 -17.38 -16.86
N LEU A 122 -0.71 -17.93 -16.20
CA LEU A 122 -1.42 -17.29 -15.09
C LEU A 122 -0.49 -17.08 -13.89
N SER A 123 0.33 -18.08 -13.54
CA SER A 123 1.31 -18.02 -12.46
C SER A 123 2.36 -16.93 -12.69
N ARG A 124 2.86 -16.81 -13.94
CA ARG A 124 3.77 -15.72 -14.32
C ARG A 124 3.08 -14.35 -14.18
N ALA A 125 1.84 -14.21 -14.65
CA ALA A 125 1.10 -12.96 -14.51
C ALA A 125 0.91 -12.56 -13.04
N ARG A 126 0.53 -13.52 -12.18
CA ARG A 126 0.38 -13.30 -10.72
C ARG A 126 1.68 -12.90 -10.04
N THR A 127 2.82 -13.43 -10.48
CA THR A 127 4.13 -13.13 -9.88
C THR A 127 4.69 -11.79 -10.37
N ASN A 128 4.55 -11.49 -11.66
CA ASN A 128 5.14 -10.30 -12.27
C ASN A 128 4.37 -9.02 -11.93
N ALA A 129 3.03 -9.08 -11.90
CA ALA A 129 2.18 -7.93 -11.65
C ALA A 129 2.53 -7.16 -10.35
N PRO A 130 2.64 -7.81 -9.17
CA PRO A 130 3.03 -7.12 -7.94
C PRO A 130 4.52 -6.75 -7.93
N THR A 131 5.39 -7.57 -8.54
CA THR A 131 6.85 -7.37 -8.49
C THR A 131 7.29 -6.02 -9.07
N ILE A 132 6.69 -5.59 -10.19
CA ILE A 132 7.01 -4.30 -10.81
C ILE A 132 6.70 -3.15 -9.85
N PHE A 133 5.51 -3.16 -9.25
CA PHE A 133 5.08 -2.14 -8.31
C PHE A 133 5.94 -2.14 -7.05
N VAL A 134 6.17 -3.31 -6.43
CA VAL A 134 6.97 -3.43 -5.21
C VAL A 134 8.39 -2.92 -5.42
N ARG A 135 9.01 -3.19 -6.59
CA ARG A 135 10.35 -2.67 -6.92
C ARG A 135 10.37 -1.16 -7.08
N ALA A 136 9.41 -0.59 -7.82
CA ALA A 136 9.30 0.86 -7.98
C ALA A 136 9.07 1.55 -6.63
N PHE A 137 8.23 0.94 -5.78
CA PHE A 137 7.93 1.42 -4.44
C PHE A 137 9.15 1.35 -3.50
N GLN A 138 9.92 0.26 -3.55
CA GLN A 138 11.17 0.13 -2.80
C GLN A 138 12.18 1.20 -3.23
N LEU A 139 12.36 1.41 -4.55
CA LEU A 139 13.23 2.45 -5.06
C LEU A 139 12.82 3.84 -4.57
N ALA A 140 11.52 4.16 -4.59
CA ALA A 140 11.03 5.43 -4.07
C ALA A 140 11.36 5.61 -2.58
N ARG A 141 11.21 4.56 -1.77
CA ARG A 141 11.57 4.59 -0.34
C ARG A 141 13.07 4.78 -0.13
N ASP A 142 13.90 4.09 -0.90
CA ASP A 142 15.36 4.19 -0.83
C ASP A 142 15.84 5.60 -1.24
N ILE A 143 15.23 6.20 -2.26
CA ILE A 143 15.52 7.58 -2.67
C ILE A 143 15.13 8.57 -1.57
N ASN A 144 13.93 8.42 -0.97
CA ASN A 144 13.47 9.32 0.09
C ASN A 144 14.40 9.27 1.31
N HIS A 145 14.77 8.06 1.75
CA HIS A 145 15.66 7.89 2.91
C HIS A 145 17.10 8.31 2.59
N GLY A 146 17.66 7.84 1.48
CA GLY A 146 19.06 8.07 1.10
C GLY A 146 19.39 9.54 0.82
N ASN A 147 18.41 10.34 0.38
CA ASN A 147 18.57 11.79 0.19
C ASN A 147 18.19 12.61 1.43
N GLY A 148 17.69 11.99 2.50
CA GLY A 148 17.24 12.71 3.70
C GLY A 148 16.09 13.68 3.42
N LEU A 149 15.19 13.37 2.48
CA LEU A 149 14.08 14.26 2.13
C LEU A 149 13.15 14.42 3.33
N MET A 150 12.99 15.65 3.82
CA MET A 150 12.15 15.92 4.97
C MET A 150 10.67 15.71 4.64
N SER A 151 10.01 14.88 5.45
CA SER A 151 8.56 14.69 5.42
C SER A 151 7.87 15.98 5.85
N VAL A 152 6.83 16.40 5.12
CA VAL A 152 6.01 17.56 5.50
C VAL A 152 5.34 17.37 6.88
N TYR A 153 5.16 16.11 7.29
CA TYR A 153 4.61 15.72 8.59
C TYR A 153 5.66 15.69 9.71
N GLY A 154 6.92 16.03 9.42
CA GLY A 154 8.00 16.03 10.40
C GLY A 154 8.30 14.65 10.98
N SER A 155 7.97 13.57 10.24
CA SER A 155 8.06 12.18 10.72
C SER A 155 9.49 11.65 10.75
N ASN A 156 10.37 12.13 9.89
CA ASN A 156 11.78 11.73 9.82
C ASN A 156 12.77 12.80 10.32
N PHE A 157 12.43 14.07 10.11
CA PHE A 157 13.22 15.20 10.58
C PHE A 157 12.29 16.23 11.22
N GLU A 158 12.82 17.01 12.15
CA GLU A 158 12.10 18.10 12.80
C GLU A 158 12.92 19.36 12.86
N PHE A 159 12.22 20.49 12.96
CA PHE A 159 12.84 21.77 13.22
C PHE A 159 13.03 21.96 14.73
N VAL A 160 14.24 22.31 15.14
CA VAL A 160 14.54 22.72 16.51
C VAL A 160 15.13 24.11 16.54
N THR A 161 14.68 24.90 17.51
CA THR A 161 15.22 26.23 17.76
C THR A 161 16.29 26.15 18.83
N ARG A 162 17.54 26.45 18.48
CA ARG A 162 18.63 26.59 19.45
C ARG A 162 18.76 28.08 19.80
N ARG A 163 18.51 28.42 21.07
CA ARG A 163 18.91 29.73 21.60
C ARG A 163 20.42 29.73 21.78
N ASN A 164 21.07 30.77 21.29
CA ASN A 164 22.49 31.00 21.49
C ASN A 164 22.68 32.20 22.45
N PRO A 165 22.70 32.01 23.78
CA PRO A 165 23.08 33.08 24.69
C PRO A 165 24.52 33.53 24.39
N PRO A 166 24.84 34.84 24.26
CA PRO A 166 24.05 36.02 24.63
C PRO A 166 23.28 36.70 23.49
N ALA A 167 23.22 36.13 22.28
CA ALA A 167 22.53 36.73 21.15
C ALA A 167 21.01 36.51 21.20
N VAL A 168 20.23 37.54 20.84
CA VAL A 168 18.75 37.49 20.71
C VAL A 168 18.31 36.69 19.46
N VAL A 169 19.25 36.05 18.76
CA VAL A 169 18.99 35.31 17.52
C VAL A 169 18.80 33.83 17.86
N SER A 170 17.64 33.30 17.50
CA SER A 170 17.39 31.85 17.53
C SER A 170 17.83 31.24 16.20
N THR A 171 18.63 30.19 16.24
CA THR A 171 18.97 29.42 15.03
C THR A 171 17.93 28.31 14.87
N LEU A 172 17.31 28.26 13.69
CA LEU A 172 16.47 27.15 13.28
C LEU A 172 17.38 26.06 12.69
N LEU A 173 17.34 24.87 13.28
CA LEU A 173 18.11 23.72 12.86
C LEU A 173 17.17 22.60 12.46
N ILE A 174 17.61 21.74 11.55
CA ILE A 174 16.93 20.48 11.23
C ILE A 174 17.67 19.37 11.98
N GLN A 175 16.94 18.52 12.69
CA GLN A 175 17.50 17.34 13.33
C GLN A 175 16.72 16.09 12.96
N SER A 176 17.38 14.94 12.99
CA SER A 176 16.74 13.64 12.79
C SER A 176 15.77 13.35 13.94
N LYS A 177 14.57 12.87 13.61
CA LYS A 177 13.69 12.26 14.60
C LYS A 177 14.33 11.01 15.19
N ILE A 178 13.99 10.75 16.45
CA ILE A 178 14.35 9.56 17.20
C ILE A 178 13.04 8.85 17.55
N TYR A 179 12.96 7.56 17.21
CA TYR A 179 11.92 6.66 17.67
C TYR A 179 12.52 5.59 18.57
N ASN A 180 11.66 4.90 19.33
CA ASN A 180 12.01 3.86 20.28
C ASN A 180 13.02 4.34 21.32
N GLU A 181 12.51 4.74 22.49
CA GLU A 181 13.30 5.29 23.60
C GLU A 181 14.39 4.33 24.09
N THR A 182 14.19 3.01 23.96
CA THR A 182 15.16 2.00 24.39
C THR A 182 16.36 1.92 23.46
N THR A 183 16.15 2.06 22.15
CA THR A 183 17.21 1.90 21.15
C THR A 183 17.73 3.21 20.58
N ASN A 184 17.06 4.34 20.86
CA ASN A 184 17.34 5.64 20.27
C ASN A 184 17.48 5.57 18.75
N CYS A 185 16.51 4.93 18.09
CA CYS A 185 16.56 4.69 16.65
C CYS A 185 16.41 6.01 15.87
N LEU A 186 17.50 6.43 15.23
CA LEU A 186 17.61 7.68 14.47
C LEU A 186 17.18 7.50 13.02
N CYS A 187 16.24 8.32 12.55
CA CYS A 187 15.77 8.29 11.16
C CYS A 187 16.81 8.61 10.10
N ALA A 188 17.87 9.34 10.45
CA ALA A 188 19.01 9.57 9.57
C ALA A 188 19.90 8.32 9.40
N GLN A 189 19.81 7.36 10.32
CA GLN A 189 20.61 6.13 10.29
C GLN A 189 19.82 4.91 9.80
N GLY A 190 18.51 4.89 10.03
CA GLY A 190 17.64 3.80 9.57
C GLY A 190 16.23 4.29 9.26
N SER A 191 15.66 3.81 8.17
CA SER A 191 14.28 4.12 7.78
C SER A 191 13.23 3.42 8.64
N LYS A 192 13.59 2.26 9.22
CA LYS A 192 12.67 1.34 9.93
C LYS A 192 12.48 1.67 11.41
N CYS A 193 12.78 2.88 11.85
CA CYS A 193 12.52 3.28 13.23
C CYS A 193 11.02 3.56 13.42
N LEU A 194 10.40 2.87 14.37
CA LEU A 194 8.96 2.86 14.59
C LEU A 194 8.63 2.98 16.09
N ASN A 195 7.47 3.58 16.39
CA ASN A 195 6.77 3.49 17.66
C ASN A 195 5.32 3.08 17.40
N PRO A 196 4.62 2.50 18.40
CA PRO A 196 3.17 2.40 18.35
C PRO A 196 2.53 3.77 18.11
N ALA A 197 1.48 3.81 17.30
CA ALA A 197 0.70 5.01 17.11
C ALA A 197 -0.06 5.32 18.40
N MET A 198 0.01 6.56 18.88
CA MET A 198 -0.70 6.93 20.10
C MET A 198 -1.20 8.37 20.08
N PHE A 199 -2.31 8.61 20.76
CA PHE A 199 -2.68 9.96 21.20
C PHE A 199 -1.93 10.27 22.49
N THR A 200 -1.36 11.46 22.61
CA THR A 200 -0.57 11.86 23.79
C THR A 200 -1.30 12.87 24.68
N SER A 201 -2.40 13.44 24.18
CA SER A 201 -3.25 14.38 24.92
C SER A 201 -4.72 14.27 24.50
N PRO A 202 -5.70 14.29 25.43
CA PRO A 202 -5.56 14.52 26.87
C PRO A 202 -5.06 13.30 27.65
N THR A 203 -5.13 12.11 27.07
CA THR A 203 -4.67 10.84 27.66
C THR A 203 -3.75 10.12 26.70
N HIS A 204 -2.76 9.40 27.24
CA HIS A 204 -1.89 8.53 26.45
C HIS A 204 -2.65 7.26 26.08
N VAL A 205 -3.01 7.13 24.81
CA VAL A 205 -3.82 6.02 24.31
C VAL A 205 -3.19 5.48 23.03
N GLU A 206 -2.72 4.24 23.09
CA GLU A 206 -2.19 3.53 21.93
C GLU A 206 -3.34 3.09 21.01
N ILE A 207 -3.14 3.24 19.70
CA ILE A 207 -4.07 2.82 18.67
C ILE A 207 -3.64 1.45 18.17
N LYS A 208 -4.45 0.45 18.52
CA LYS A 208 -4.16 -0.95 18.27
C LYS A 208 -3.83 -1.21 16.80
N GLY A 209 -2.68 -1.85 16.57
CA GLY A 209 -2.27 -2.31 15.25
C GLY A 209 -1.78 -1.21 14.29
N LEU A 210 -1.62 0.03 14.76
CA LEU A 210 -1.05 1.13 13.99
C LEU A 210 0.29 1.55 14.57
N HIS A 211 1.21 1.93 13.68
CA HIS A 211 2.53 2.45 14.03
C HIS A 211 2.74 3.84 13.44
N ILE A 212 3.67 4.60 14.02
CA ILE A 212 4.29 5.79 13.42
C ILE A 212 5.79 5.52 13.28
N GLY A 213 6.46 6.26 12.40
CA GLY A 213 7.88 6.08 12.17
C GLY A 213 8.45 7.09 11.20
N CYS A 214 9.72 6.90 10.84
CA CYS A 214 10.44 7.84 9.97
C CYS A 214 9.69 8.13 8.67
N LEU A 215 9.23 7.08 7.99
CA LEU A 215 8.47 7.18 6.76
C LEU A 215 7.10 6.53 6.95
N PRO A 216 6.01 7.17 6.45
CA PRO A 216 4.67 6.56 6.38
C PRO A 216 4.68 5.17 5.73
N SER A 217 5.59 4.94 4.78
CA SER A 217 5.77 3.64 4.13
C SER A 217 6.18 2.54 5.10
N GLU A 218 7.12 2.81 6.01
CA GLU A 218 7.59 1.79 6.95
C GLU A 218 6.54 1.50 8.02
N SER A 219 5.94 2.56 8.56
CA SER A 219 4.93 2.44 9.61
C SER A 219 3.69 1.69 9.12
N LEU A 220 3.23 1.97 7.90
CA LEU A 220 2.06 1.30 7.33
C LEU A 220 2.32 -0.15 6.96
N LEU A 221 3.50 -0.48 6.40
CA LEU A 221 3.85 -1.87 6.10
C LEU A 221 3.94 -2.74 7.36
N THR A 222 4.21 -2.13 8.51
CA THR A 222 4.27 -2.82 9.81
C THR A 222 2.91 -2.83 10.53
N SER A 223 1.98 -1.97 10.11
CA SER A 223 0.65 -1.87 10.70
C SER A 223 -0.28 -2.98 10.18
N THR A 224 -1.21 -3.42 11.02
CA THR A 224 -2.20 -4.47 10.70
C THR A 224 -3.52 -3.91 10.19
N PHE A 225 -3.76 -2.60 10.37
CA PHE A 225 -5.01 -1.90 10.03
C PHE A 225 -6.25 -2.38 10.77
N GLU A 226 -6.11 -3.21 11.81
CA GLU A 226 -7.25 -3.77 12.54
C GLU A 226 -8.17 -2.70 13.15
N CYS A 227 -7.61 -1.56 13.58
CA CYS A 227 -8.38 -0.43 14.08
C CYS A 227 -9.43 0.10 13.08
N PHE A 228 -9.15 0.03 11.78
CA PHE A 228 -10.08 0.50 10.74
C PHE A 228 -11.28 -0.43 10.52
N TYR A 229 -11.32 -1.57 11.20
CA TYR A 229 -12.42 -2.53 11.16
C TYR A 229 -13.08 -2.73 12.54
N ASP A 230 -12.68 -1.93 13.53
CA ASP A 230 -13.24 -1.93 14.88
C ASP A 230 -13.95 -0.61 15.15
N SER A 231 -15.27 -0.64 15.34
CA SER A 231 -16.07 0.56 15.59
C SER A 231 -15.59 1.33 16.82
N ASN A 232 -15.17 0.63 17.88
CA ASN A 232 -14.68 1.28 19.10
C ASN A 232 -13.38 2.04 18.82
N CYS A 233 -12.53 1.49 17.95
CA CYS A 233 -11.26 2.13 17.59
C CYS A 233 -11.48 3.33 16.66
N ILE A 234 -12.43 3.24 15.73
CA ILE A 234 -12.85 4.37 14.89
C ILE A 234 -13.42 5.50 15.75
N ASP A 235 -14.29 5.17 16.72
CA ASP A 235 -14.87 6.15 17.64
C ASP A 235 -13.80 6.78 18.53
N LEU A 236 -12.80 6.00 18.96
CA LEU A 236 -11.62 6.51 19.65
C LEU A 236 -10.84 7.50 18.79
N ILE A 237 -10.59 7.19 17.51
CA ILE A 237 -9.96 8.14 16.58
C ILE A 237 -10.81 9.40 16.44
N ARG A 238 -12.13 9.26 16.24
CA ARG A 238 -13.05 10.39 16.11
C ARG A 238 -13.03 11.29 17.34
N ASN A 239 -13.17 10.73 18.53
CA ASN A 239 -13.22 11.49 19.77
C ASN A 239 -11.93 12.30 20.01
N HIS A 240 -10.77 11.73 19.67
CA HIS A 240 -9.48 12.41 19.81
C HIS A 240 -9.17 13.40 18.68
N MET A 241 -9.77 13.23 17.49
CA MET A 241 -9.61 14.13 16.34
C MET A 241 -10.61 15.30 16.35
N PHE A 242 -11.84 15.07 16.80
CA PHE A 242 -12.96 16.00 16.65
C PHE A 242 -13.42 16.60 17.99
N GLY A 243 -13.01 16.04 19.13
CA GLY A 243 -13.68 16.30 20.42
C GLY A 243 -15.10 15.72 20.41
N ASN A 244 -15.83 15.79 21.53
CA ASN A 244 -17.23 15.33 21.60
C ASN A 244 -18.13 16.19 20.71
N VAL A 245 -18.11 15.97 19.40
CA VAL A 245 -19.12 16.46 18.47
C VAL A 245 -20.11 15.33 18.31
N SER A 246 -21.22 15.44 19.04
CA SER A 246 -22.40 14.61 18.83
C SER A 246 -22.99 14.97 17.46
N PHE A 247 -23.17 13.96 16.61
CA PHE A 247 -24.07 14.04 15.47
C PHE A 247 -25.46 13.55 15.89
#